data_AF-A0A7S4UTW6-F1
#
_entry.id   AF-A0A7S4UTW6-F1
#
_cell.length_a   1.000
_cell.length_b   1.000
_cell.length_c   1.000
_cell.angle_alpha   90.00
_cell.angle_beta   90.00
_cell.angle_gamma   90.00
#
_symmetry.space_group_name_H-M   'P 1'
#
loop_
_entity.id
_entity.type
_entity.pdbx_description
1 polymer ?
#
loop_
_entity_poly.entity_id
_entity_poly.type
_entity_poly.pdbx_seq_one_letter_code
_entity_poly.pdbx_strand_id
1 'polypeptide(L)'
;WGDGAAREAALGEFQRLKEVMHKLQGEHRFHNFAGASRISPGEAVARRRVFRFRAGDELRPGVRGVSLAADAVLAGQLEAMVGLVAAVQRGLLPEDYADAALGDEALLSVPAIPEGMTYLSGCVYSKQFHHKLQPLMESAEALAWRHGVEEALEARAR
;
A
#
# COMPACT_ATOMS: atom_id res chain seq x y z
N TRP A 1 -3.56 -6.04 30.27
CA TRP A 1 -3.40 -7.27 29.47
C TRP A 1 -4.78 -7.88 29.33
N GLY A 2 -5.44 -7.65 28.20
CA GLY A 2 -6.86 -7.94 27.99
C GLY A 2 -7.16 -9.43 27.88
N ASP A 3 -8.40 -9.75 28.23
CA ASP A 3 -9.07 -11.06 28.20
C ASP A 3 -8.72 -11.89 26.94
N GLY A 4 -8.55 -13.21 27.09
CA GLY A 4 -8.06 -14.13 26.05
C GLY A 4 -8.88 -14.04 24.76
N ALA A 5 -10.18 -13.78 24.86
CA ALA A 5 -11.08 -13.58 23.72
C ALA A 5 -10.76 -12.31 22.91
N ALA A 6 -10.38 -11.21 23.56
CA ALA A 6 -10.01 -9.97 22.87
C ALA A 6 -8.68 -10.14 22.10
N ARG A 7 -7.75 -10.93 22.66
CA ARG A 7 -6.50 -11.28 21.97
C ARG A 7 -6.75 -12.17 20.76
N GLU A 8 -7.62 -13.17 20.88
CA GLU A 8 -7.95 -14.07 19.79
C GLU A 8 -8.68 -13.36 18.64
N ALA A 9 -9.63 -12.49 18.97
CA ALA A 9 -10.30 -11.63 18.00
C ALA A 9 -9.30 -10.72 17.25
N ALA A 10 -8.39 -10.06 17.99
CA ALA A 10 -7.35 -9.21 17.39
C ALA A 10 -6.38 -10.00 16.50
N LEU A 11 -6.04 -11.24 16.87
CA LEU A 11 -5.21 -12.13 16.04
C LEU A 11 -5.94 -12.54 14.75
N GLY A 12 -7.23 -12.88 14.83
CA GLY A 12 -8.05 -13.18 13.66
C GLY A 12 -8.20 -11.98 12.72
N GLU A 13 -8.44 -10.79 13.28
CA GLU A 13 -8.44 -9.53 12.53
C GLU A 13 -7.12 -9.26 11.82
N PHE A 14 -6.00 -9.46 12.49
CA PHE A 14 -4.68 -9.29 11.89
C PHE A 14 -4.38 -10.34 10.82
N GLN A 15 -4.91 -11.55 10.96
CA GLN A 15 -4.76 -12.62 9.98
C GLN A 15 -5.53 -12.32 8.70
N ARG A 16 -6.79 -11.88 8.80
CA ARG A 16 -7.59 -11.41 7.65
C ARG A 16 -6.89 -10.29 6.88
N LEU A 17 -6.36 -9.29 7.60
CA LEU A 17 -5.58 -8.21 7.01
C LEU A 17 -4.41 -8.75 6.16
N LYS A 18 -3.62 -9.66 6.73
CA LYS A 18 -2.46 -10.25 6.04
C LYS A 18 -2.85 -11.03 4.80
N GLU A 19 -3.96 -11.76 4.81
CA GLU A 19 -4.43 -12.54 3.67
C GLU A 19 -4.79 -11.65 2.49
N VAL A 20 -5.57 -10.58 2.73
CA VAL A 20 -5.91 -9.61 1.68
C VAL A 20 -4.66 -8.93 1.13
N MET A 21 -3.74 -8.51 2.00
CA MET A 21 -2.47 -7.91 1.59
C MET A 21 -1.59 -8.89 0.81
N HIS A 22 -1.68 -10.19 1.08
CA HIS A 22 -0.95 -11.22 0.36
C HIS A 22 -1.51 -11.45 -1.05
N LYS A 23 -2.85 -11.47 -1.21
CA LYS A 23 -3.50 -11.60 -2.54
C LYS A 23 -3.06 -10.51 -3.51
N LEU A 24 -2.83 -9.31 -3.00
CA LEU A 24 -2.38 -8.15 -3.77
C LEU A 24 -0.89 -8.19 -4.17
N GLN A 25 -0.12 -9.18 -3.72
CA GLN A 25 1.28 -9.40 -4.11
C GLN A 25 1.38 -10.33 -5.32
N GLY A 26 2.45 -10.18 -6.10
CA GLY A 26 2.65 -10.90 -7.35
C GLY A 26 2.38 -10.03 -8.57
N GLU A 27 2.27 -10.67 -9.73
CA GLU A 27 1.96 -10.02 -11.00
C GLU A 27 0.46 -10.12 -11.27
N HIS A 28 -0.20 -8.96 -11.38
CA HIS A 28 -1.65 -8.88 -11.59
C HIS A 28 -2.01 -7.74 -12.52
N ARG A 29 -3.30 -7.68 -12.90
CA ARG A 29 -3.87 -6.55 -13.64
C ARG A 29 -4.56 -5.57 -12.67
N PHE A 30 -3.92 -4.44 -12.41
CA PHE A 30 -4.40 -3.40 -11.50
C PHE A 30 -5.28 -2.33 -12.18
N HIS A 31 -5.96 -2.68 -13.27
CA HIS A 31 -6.82 -1.74 -14.02
C HIS A 31 -7.94 -1.14 -13.15
N ASN A 32 -8.55 -1.93 -12.25
CA ASN A 32 -9.55 -1.47 -11.28
C ASN A 32 -8.97 -0.60 -10.15
N PHE A 33 -7.65 -0.55 -10.01
CA PHE A 33 -6.96 0.20 -8.96
C PHE A 33 -6.43 1.55 -9.45
N ALA A 34 -6.62 1.91 -10.71
CA ALA A 34 -6.06 3.11 -11.33
C ALA A 34 -6.76 4.44 -10.95
N GLY A 35 -7.44 4.49 -9.79
CA GLY A 35 -8.16 5.67 -9.31
C GLY A 35 -9.12 6.25 -10.36
N ALA A 36 -8.92 7.52 -10.72
CA ALA A 36 -9.73 8.21 -11.73
C ALA A 36 -9.33 7.87 -13.18
N SER A 37 -8.18 7.22 -13.39
CA SER A 37 -7.73 6.81 -14.72
C SER A 37 -8.48 5.56 -15.15
N ARG A 38 -9.21 5.65 -16.26
CA ARG A 38 -9.90 4.50 -16.85
C ARG A 38 -8.89 3.70 -17.66
N ILE A 39 -8.50 2.55 -17.12
CA ILE A 39 -7.60 1.61 -17.79
C ILE A 39 -8.39 0.34 -18.10
N SER A 40 -8.28 -0.15 -19.33
CA SER A 40 -8.89 -1.42 -19.73
C SER A 40 -8.04 -2.61 -19.24
N PRO A 41 -8.65 -3.75 -18.84
CA PRO A 41 -7.92 -4.94 -18.43
C PRO A 41 -6.93 -5.46 -19.48
N GLY A 42 -7.21 -5.20 -20.77
CA GLY A 42 -6.37 -5.63 -21.89
C GLY A 42 -5.11 -4.78 -22.10
N GLU A 43 -5.00 -3.61 -21.47
CA GLU A 43 -3.86 -2.73 -21.67
C GLU A 43 -2.62 -3.26 -20.94
N ALA A 44 -1.46 -3.23 -21.62
CA ALA A 44 -0.20 -3.64 -21.03
C ALA A 44 0.14 -2.85 -19.75
N VAL A 45 -0.31 -1.59 -19.68
CA VAL A 45 -0.12 -0.71 -18.54
C VAL A 45 -0.87 -1.21 -17.29
N ALA A 46 -1.92 -2.03 -17.44
CA ALA A 46 -2.63 -2.58 -16.29
C ALA A 46 -1.79 -3.62 -15.53
N ARG A 47 -0.82 -4.27 -16.18
CA ARG A 47 0.02 -5.29 -15.55
C ARG A 47 1.07 -4.65 -14.67
N ARG A 48 1.06 -4.98 -13.38
CA ARG A 48 2.06 -4.53 -12.40
C ARG A 48 2.48 -5.69 -11.52
N ARG A 49 3.72 -5.62 -11.04
CA ARG A 49 4.27 -6.58 -10.10
C ARG A 49 4.48 -5.93 -8.75
N VAL A 50 3.69 -6.37 -7.78
CA VAL A 50 3.86 -6.01 -6.38
C VAL A 50 4.78 -7.04 -5.73
N PHE A 51 5.99 -6.62 -5.36
CA PHE A 51 6.98 -7.47 -4.70
C PHE A 51 6.69 -7.67 -3.22
N ARG A 52 6.15 -6.65 -2.56
CA ARG A 52 5.86 -6.68 -1.13
C ARG A 52 4.76 -5.70 -0.79
N PHE A 53 3.80 -6.14 0.02
CA PHE A 53 2.80 -5.27 0.63
C PHE A 53 2.59 -5.72 2.08
N ARG A 54 2.94 -4.87 3.03
CA ARG A 54 2.92 -5.23 4.47
C ARG A 54 2.54 -4.05 5.34
N ALA A 55 1.83 -4.34 6.43
CA ALA A 55 1.70 -3.40 7.54
C ALA A 55 3.11 -3.10 8.07
N GLY A 56 3.43 -1.81 8.19
CA GLY A 56 4.68 -1.31 8.71
C GLY A 56 4.66 -1.17 10.22
N ASP A 57 5.79 -0.66 10.74
CA ASP A 57 5.92 -0.33 12.14
C ASP A 57 5.03 0.85 12.52
N GLU A 58 4.74 0.96 13.81
CA GLU A 58 3.96 2.04 14.38
C GLU A 58 4.79 3.33 14.32
N LEU A 59 4.33 4.31 13.52
CA LEU A 59 4.98 5.62 13.41
C LEU A 59 4.88 6.36 14.75
N ARG A 60 3.69 6.27 15.39
CA ARG A 60 3.39 6.71 16.76
C ARG A 60 2.25 5.88 17.34
N PRO A 61 2.02 5.89 18.68
CA PRO A 61 0.88 5.20 19.29
C PRO A 61 -0.44 5.48 18.56
N GLY A 62 -1.03 4.44 17.97
CA GLY A 62 -2.29 4.51 17.23
C GLY A 62 -2.17 4.83 15.72
N VAL A 63 -0.97 5.11 15.21
CA VAL A 63 -0.71 5.39 13.78
C VAL A 63 0.22 4.32 13.21
N ARG A 64 -0.33 3.42 12.40
CA ARG A 64 0.44 2.37 11.72
C ARG A 64 0.56 2.70 10.24
N GLY A 65 1.80 2.64 9.74
CA GLY A 65 2.06 2.76 8.31
C GLY A 65 1.78 1.47 7.56
N VAL A 66 1.66 1.57 6.24
CA VAL A 66 1.68 0.42 5.32
C VAL A 66 2.79 0.68 4.30
N SER A 67 3.55 -0.36 3.95
CA SER A 67 4.63 -0.26 2.96
C SER A 67 4.35 -1.13 1.74
N LEU A 68 4.56 -0.54 0.57
CA LEU A 68 4.44 -1.18 -0.74
C LEU A 68 5.80 -1.12 -1.46
N ALA A 69 6.23 -2.24 -2.02
CA ALA A 69 7.32 -2.30 -2.99
C ALA A 69 6.81 -2.95 -4.27
N ALA A 70 6.94 -2.26 -5.40
CA ALA A 70 6.45 -2.70 -6.71
C ALA A 70 7.43 -2.30 -7.83
N ASP A 71 7.24 -2.86 -9.02
CA ASP A 71 8.01 -2.50 -10.22
C ASP A 71 7.65 -1.09 -10.71
N ALA A 72 6.36 -0.80 -10.75
CA ALA A 72 5.76 0.48 -11.03
C ALA A 72 4.39 0.54 -10.34
N VAL A 73 3.84 1.74 -10.20
CA VAL A 73 2.50 1.95 -9.66
C VAL A 73 1.70 2.83 -10.62
N LEU A 74 0.44 2.50 -10.83
CA LEU A 74 -0.51 3.36 -11.53
C LEU A 74 -0.90 4.52 -10.62
N ALA A 75 -1.36 5.62 -11.22
CA ALA A 75 -1.95 6.72 -10.47
C ALA A 75 -3.13 6.20 -9.65
N GLY A 76 -3.14 6.46 -8.34
CA GLY A 76 -4.18 5.98 -7.43
C GLY A 76 -4.07 4.52 -7.00
N GLN A 77 -3.12 3.74 -7.54
CA GLN A 77 -3.02 2.31 -7.25
C GLN A 77 -2.74 2.03 -5.77
N LEU A 78 -1.78 2.75 -5.19
CA LEU A 78 -1.43 2.56 -3.79
C LEU A 78 -2.62 2.94 -2.89
N GLU A 79 -3.27 4.05 -3.19
CA GLU A 79 -4.43 4.55 -2.45
C GLU A 79 -5.59 3.55 -2.49
N ALA A 80 -5.88 2.97 -3.67
CA ALA A 80 -6.89 1.95 -3.88
C ALA A 80 -6.53 0.62 -3.19
N MET A 81 -5.27 0.20 -3.25
CA MET A 81 -4.81 -1.01 -2.55
C MET A 81 -5.00 -0.89 -1.04
N VAL A 82 -4.63 0.24 -0.45
CA VAL A 82 -4.82 0.48 1.00
C VAL A 82 -6.31 0.63 1.33
N GLY A 83 -7.08 1.33 0.51
CA GLY A 83 -8.51 1.49 0.70
C GLY A 83 -9.28 0.17 0.65
N LEU A 84 -8.94 -0.73 -0.28
CA LEU A 84 -9.50 -2.07 -0.35
C LEU A 84 -9.22 -2.87 0.92
N VAL A 85 -7.95 -2.89 1.37
CA VAL A 85 -7.57 -3.59 2.59
C VAL A 85 -8.35 -3.06 3.79
N ALA A 86 -8.48 -1.74 3.93
CA ALA A 86 -9.25 -1.13 5.01
C ALA A 86 -10.75 -1.47 4.92
N ALA A 87 -11.33 -1.50 3.72
CA ALA A 87 -12.73 -1.82 3.51
C ALA A 87 -13.05 -3.29 3.85
N VAL A 88 -12.22 -4.23 3.41
CA VAL A 88 -12.36 -5.66 3.75
C VAL A 88 -12.16 -5.86 5.26
N GLN A 89 -11.15 -5.24 5.86
CA GLN A 89 -10.89 -5.33 7.30
C GLN A 89 -12.09 -4.87 8.15
N ARG A 90 -12.81 -3.84 7.68
CA ARG A 90 -14.01 -3.30 8.34
C ARG A 90 -15.29 -4.06 8.03
N GLY A 91 -15.22 -5.14 7.23
CA GLY A 91 -16.39 -5.91 6.79
C GLY A 91 -17.30 -5.15 5.83
N LEU A 92 -16.80 -4.10 5.17
CA LEU A 92 -17.56 -3.33 4.17
C LEU A 92 -17.55 -3.99 2.78
N LEU A 93 -16.54 -4.82 2.53
CA LEU A 93 -16.40 -5.63 1.31
C LEU A 93 -16.05 -7.08 1.70
N PRO A 94 -16.46 -8.07 0.90
CA PRO A 94 -16.11 -9.47 1.15
C PRO A 94 -14.63 -9.74 0.85
N GLU A 95 -14.08 -10.80 1.44
CA GLU A 95 -12.65 -11.14 1.34
C GLU A 95 -12.20 -11.57 -0.06
N ASP A 96 -13.13 -12.04 -0.89
CA ASP A 96 -12.94 -12.41 -2.29
C ASP A 96 -13.01 -11.22 -3.26
N TYR A 97 -13.37 -10.02 -2.76
CA TYR A 97 -13.41 -8.81 -3.58
C TYR A 97 -12.04 -8.48 -4.19
N ALA A 98 -10.96 -8.77 -3.47
CA ALA A 98 -9.60 -8.59 -3.98
C ALA A 98 -9.33 -9.49 -5.20
N ASP A 99 -9.79 -10.74 -5.18
CA ASP A 99 -9.61 -11.66 -6.29
C ASP A 99 -10.42 -11.20 -7.51
N ALA A 100 -11.66 -10.77 -7.30
CA ALA A 100 -12.50 -10.21 -8.36
C ALA A 100 -11.93 -8.91 -8.95
N ALA A 101 -11.37 -8.03 -8.12
CA ALA A 101 -10.79 -6.75 -8.57
C ALA A 101 -9.50 -6.91 -9.38
N LEU A 102 -8.76 -8.00 -9.16
CA LEU A 102 -7.55 -8.35 -9.93
C LEU A 102 -7.86 -9.15 -11.21
N GLY A 103 -9.04 -9.79 -11.27
CA GLY A 103 -9.56 -10.50 -12.44
C GLY A 103 -9.94 -9.57 -13.59
N ASP A 104 -9.98 -10.09 -14.81
CA ASP A 104 -10.28 -9.34 -16.05
C ASP A 104 -11.75 -9.40 -16.47
N GLU A 105 -12.60 -10.07 -15.70
CA GLU A 105 -14.02 -10.31 -16.00
C GLU A 105 -14.92 -9.11 -15.67
N ALA A 106 -14.48 -8.17 -14.83
CA ALA A 106 -15.32 -7.07 -14.37
C ALA A 106 -14.55 -5.76 -14.11
N LEU A 107 -15.21 -4.64 -14.43
CA LEU A 107 -14.80 -3.32 -13.99
C LEU A 107 -15.45 -3.01 -12.64
N LEU A 108 -14.63 -2.92 -11.59
CA LEU A 108 -15.07 -2.76 -10.22
C LEU A 108 -14.61 -1.41 -9.64
N SER A 109 -15.43 -0.82 -8.79
CA SER A 109 -15.05 0.38 -8.05
C SER A 109 -14.30 -0.01 -6.78
N VAL A 110 -12.98 0.19 -6.78
CA VAL A 110 -12.14 -0.07 -5.61
C VAL A 110 -12.09 1.18 -4.73
N PRO A 111 -12.42 1.08 -3.42
CA PRO A 111 -12.31 2.22 -2.52
C PRO A 111 -10.85 2.64 -2.36
N ALA A 112 -10.61 3.94 -2.26
CA ALA A 112 -9.28 4.51 -2.09
C ALA A 112 -9.22 5.39 -0.83
N ILE A 113 -8.05 5.42 -0.19
CA ILE A 113 -7.78 6.41 0.87
C ILE A 113 -7.64 7.82 0.28
N PRO A 114 -7.79 8.89 1.08
CA PRO A 114 -7.58 10.26 0.61
C PRO A 114 -6.19 10.48 0.01
N GLU A 115 -6.12 11.34 -1.01
CA GLU A 115 -4.86 11.77 -1.60
C GLU A 115 -3.96 12.47 -0.56
N GLY A 116 -2.64 12.32 -0.72
CA GLY A 116 -1.67 12.94 0.17
C GLY A 116 -1.45 12.23 1.51
N MET A 117 -1.95 10.99 1.65
CA MET A 117 -1.68 10.09 2.78
C MET A 117 -0.53 9.11 2.51
N THR A 118 0.09 9.19 1.33
CA THR A 118 1.14 8.30 0.86
C THR A 118 2.42 9.09 0.55
N TYR A 119 3.56 8.43 0.63
CA TYR A 119 4.85 9.00 0.22
C TYR A 119 5.77 7.92 -0.35
N LEU A 120 6.69 8.35 -1.21
CA LEU A 120 7.75 7.49 -1.71
C LEU A 120 8.88 7.43 -0.67
N SER A 121 9.05 6.29 -0.02
CA SER A 121 10.09 6.10 1.01
C SER A 121 11.47 5.70 0.44
N GLY A 122 11.55 5.33 -0.85
CA GLY A 122 12.81 4.97 -1.49
C GLY A 122 12.65 4.42 -2.90
N CYS A 123 13.78 4.26 -3.61
CA CYS A 123 13.87 3.64 -4.92
C CYS A 123 15.07 2.70 -4.99
N VAL A 124 14.97 1.67 -5.83
CA VAL A 124 16.08 0.75 -6.09
C VAL A 124 16.74 1.13 -7.41
N TYR A 125 18.06 1.30 -7.39
CA TYR A 125 18.85 1.64 -8.56
C TYR A 125 20.07 0.71 -8.68
N SER A 126 20.65 0.65 -9.88
CA SER A 126 21.79 -0.22 -10.16
C SER A 126 23.06 0.21 -9.41
N LYS A 127 23.90 -0.78 -9.05
CA LYS A 127 25.13 -0.58 -8.26
C LYS A 127 26.09 0.47 -8.85
N GLN A 128 26.09 0.63 -10.18
CA GLN A 128 26.90 1.64 -10.87
C GLN A 128 26.61 3.08 -10.42
N PHE A 129 25.41 3.37 -9.91
CA PHE A 129 25.04 4.70 -9.40
C PHE A 129 25.20 4.83 -7.89
N HIS A 130 25.50 3.74 -7.17
CA HIS A 130 25.50 3.72 -5.71
C HIS A 130 26.46 4.71 -5.09
N HIS A 131 27.72 4.73 -5.52
CA HIS A 131 28.71 5.68 -5.02
C HIS A 131 28.36 7.16 -5.32
N LYS A 132 27.49 7.43 -6.31
CA LYS A 132 27.06 8.79 -6.66
C LYS A 132 25.84 9.23 -5.86
N LEU A 133 24.88 8.33 -5.67
CA LEU A 133 23.60 8.66 -5.04
C LEU A 133 23.59 8.44 -3.53
N GLN A 134 24.32 7.44 -3.02
CA GLN A 134 24.31 7.11 -1.59
C GLN A 134 24.68 8.32 -0.71
N PRO A 135 25.76 9.08 -0.97
CA PRO A 135 26.10 10.23 -0.12
C PRO A 135 25.02 11.31 -0.10
N LEU A 136 24.24 11.44 -1.19
CA LEU A 136 23.15 12.41 -1.30
C LEU A 136 21.87 11.90 -0.61
N MET A 137 21.56 10.61 -0.71
CA MET A 137 20.34 10.02 -0.14
C MET A 137 20.46 9.71 1.36
N GLU A 138 21.69 9.52 1.85
CA GLU A 138 22.01 9.23 3.26
C GLU A 138 22.60 10.46 3.98
N SER A 139 22.59 11.64 3.35
CA SER A 139 23.05 12.88 3.99
C SER A 139 22.16 13.29 5.16
N ALA A 140 22.70 14.12 6.06
CA ALA A 140 21.94 14.67 7.18
C ALA A 140 20.73 15.48 6.70
N GLU A 141 20.87 16.22 5.60
CA GLU A 141 19.80 16.99 4.98
C GLU A 141 18.69 16.09 4.42
N ALA A 142 19.06 14.99 3.75
CA ALA A 142 18.08 14.02 3.22
C ALA A 142 17.33 13.29 4.34
N LEU A 143 18.00 12.99 5.45
CA LEU A 143 17.38 12.45 6.66
C LEU A 143 16.41 13.45 7.30
N ALA A 144 16.84 14.70 7.48
CA ALA A 144 16.01 15.77 8.03
C ALA A 144 14.76 16.03 7.17
N TRP A 145 14.91 16.01 5.85
CA TRP A 145 13.80 16.15 4.92
C TRP A 145 12.79 14.99 5.06
N ARG A 146 13.26 13.73 5.16
CA ARG A 146 12.39 12.57 5.38
C ARG A 146 11.57 12.69 6.66
N HIS A 147 12.20 13.08 7.76
CA HIS A 147 11.50 13.33 9.02
C HIS A 147 10.42 14.40 8.88
N GLY A 148 10.71 15.51 8.19
CA GLY A 148 9.71 16.56 7.95
C GLY A 148 8.51 16.08 7.11
N VAL A 149 8.73 15.20 6.13
CA VAL A 149 7.64 14.57 5.36
C VAL A 149 6.78 13.67 6.25
N GLU A 150 7.41 12.85 7.08
CA GLU A 150 6.71 11.95 8.01
C GLU A 150 5.86 12.75 9.02
N GLU A 151 6.41 13.81 9.62
CA GLU A 151 5.66 14.70 10.51
C GLU A 151 4.45 15.34 9.83
N ALA A 152 4.59 15.77 8.56
CA ALA A 152 3.51 16.36 7.80
C ALA A 152 2.38 15.36 7.48
N LEU A 153 2.73 14.11 7.15
CA LEU A 153 1.75 13.05 6.92
C LEU A 153 1.02 12.66 8.20
N GLU A 154 1.76 12.55 9.29
CA GLU A 154 1.17 12.29 10.59
C GLU A 154 0.21 13.37 11.04
N ALA A 155 0.48 14.64 10.72
CA ALA A 155 -0.45 15.74 11.01
C ALA A 155 -1.76 15.62 10.23
N ARG A 156 -1.74 15.04 9.02
CA ARG A 156 -2.93 14.79 8.18
C ARG A 156 -3.75 13.59 8.65
N ALA A 157 -3.11 12.63 9.30
CA ALA A 157 -3.76 11.43 9.82
C ALA A 157 -4.52 11.65 11.16
N ARG A 158 -4.55 12.89 11.68
CA ARG A 158 -5.33 13.31 12.86
C ARG A 158 -6.77 13.65 12.49
#